data_AF-W7WJ88-F1
#
_entry.id   AF-W7WJ88-F1
#
_cell.length_a   1.000
_cell.length_b   1.000
_cell.length_c   1.000
_cell.angle_alpha   90.00
_cell.angle_beta   90.00
_cell.angle_gamma   90.00
#
_symmetry.space_group_name_H-M   'P 1'
#
loop_
_entity.id
_entity.type
_entity.pdbx_description
1 polymer ?
#
loop_
_entity_poly.entity_id
_entity_poly.type
_entity_poly.pdbx_seq_one_letter_code
_entity_poly.pdbx_strand_id
1 'polypeptide(L)'
;MFTVFSSLLDDTVQQRLAATIWAWVRPGGGVLFYDFAVDNPSNADVRGVSVARVRALFPQARCTVRRLTLAPPLARAAARLHAGLPAWTNAVLPVLRTHRMAWLVKDR
;
A
#
# COMPACT_ATOMS: atom_id res chain seq x y z
N MET A 1 -12.55 3.70 1.56
CA MET A 1 -12.29 2.44 2.28
C MET A 1 -10.78 2.22 2.36
N PHE A 2 -10.26 1.79 3.52
CA PHE A 2 -8.86 1.48 3.76
C PHE A 2 -8.74 -0.03 4.02
N THR A 3 -7.86 -0.73 3.32
CA THR A 3 -7.73 -2.20 3.42
C THR A 3 -6.27 -2.61 3.35
N VAL A 4 -5.86 -3.44 4.31
CA VAL A 4 -4.54 -4.07 4.36
C VAL A 4 -4.67 -5.47 3.76
N PHE A 5 -4.04 -5.71 2.62
CA PHE A 5 -4.05 -6.98 1.90
C PHE A 5 -2.81 -7.83 2.18
N SER A 6 -1.71 -7.26 2.69
CA SER A 6 -0.47 -7.98 2.97
C SER A 6 -0.61 -9.09 4.01
N SER A 7 -1.65 -9.04 4.84
CA SER A 7 -1.97 -10.08 5.84
C SER A 7 -2.89 -11.17 5.29
N LEU A 8 -3.41 -11.02 4.07
CA LEU A 8 -4.22 -12.04 3.40
C LEU A 8 -3.30 -12.84 2.48
N LEU A 9 -2.76 -13.95 2.97
CA LEU A 9 -1.83 -14.78 2.20
C LEU A 9 -2.47 -15.52 1.01
N ASP A 10 -3.79 -15.74 1.04
CA ASP A 10 -4.49 -16.45 -0.02
C ASP A 10 -4.92 -15.50 -1.15
N ASP A 11 -4.39 -15.75 -2.34
CA ASP A 11 -4.66 -14.93 -3.52
C ASP A 11 -6.13 -14.95 -3.99
N THR A 12 -6.83 -16.05 -3.75
CA THR A 12 -8.26 -16.20 -4.04
C THR A 12 -9.09 -15.35 -3.09
N VAL A 13 -8.74 -15.36 -1.80
CA VAL A 13 -9.39 -14.53 -0.78
C VAL A 13 -9.17 -13.05 -1.08
N GLN A 14 -7.94 -12.64 -1.44
CA GLN A 14 -7.66 -11.27 -1.87
C GLN A 14 -8.54 -10.87 -3.06
N GLN A 15 -8.64 -11.72 -4.09
CA GLN A 15 -9.41 -11.41 -5.29
C GLN A 15 -10.90 -11.26 -5.00
N ARG A 16 -11.48 -12.17 -4.19
CA ARG A 16 -12.90 -12.09 -3.79
C ARG A 16 -13.18 -10.82 -2.98
N LEU A 17 -12.32 -10.49 -2.03
CA LEU A 17 -12.46 -9.27 -1.24
C LEU A 17 -12.38 -8.02 -2.13
N ALA A 18 -11.40 -7.95 -3.03
CA ALA A 18 -11.25 -6.84 -3.95
C ALA A 18 -12.49 -6.66 -4.85
N ALA A 19 -13.04 -7.76 -5.36
CA ALA A 19 -14.27 -7.74 -6.16
C ALA A 19 -15.48 -7.22 -5.36
N THR A 20 -15.66 -7.68 -4.12
CA THR A 20 -16.73 -7.21 -3.23
C THR A 20 -16.60 -5.72 -2.93
N ILE A 21 -15.40 -5.26 -2.57
CA ILE A 21 -15.12 -3.84 -2.33
C ILE A 21 -15.45 -3.03 -3.58
N TRP A 22 -15.01 -3.48 -4.74
CA TRP A 22 -15.23 -2.77 -6.00
C TRP A 22 -16.70 -2.67 -6.40
N ALA A 23 -17.50 -3.70 -6.08
CA ALA A 23 -18.93 -3.69 -6.28
C ALA A 23 -19.61 -2.61 -5.39
N TRP A 24 -19.14 -2.40 -4.16
CA TRP A 24 -19.69 -1.41 -3.24
C TRP A 24 -19.26 0.04 -3.54
N VAL A 25 -18.15 0.23 -4.26
CA VAL A 25 -17.73 1.56 -4.68
C VAL A 25 -18.71 2.11 -5.71
N ARG A 26 -19.33 3.26 -5.40
CA ARG A 26 -20.17 4.00 -6.35
C ARG A 26 -19.36 4.50 -7.55
N PRO A 27 -19.98 4.69 -8.74
CA PRO A 27 -19.32 5.36 -9.86
C PRO A 27 -18.78 6.75 -9.46
N GLY A 28 -17.57 7.08 -9.91
CA GLY A 28 -16.82 8.26 -9.48
C GLY A 28 -16.21 8.20 -8.08
N GLY A 29 -16.42 7.11 -7.33
CA GLY A 29 -15.77 6.84 -6.05
C GLY A 29 -14.41 6.15 -6.21
N GLY A 30 -13.76 5.82 -5.10
CA GLY A 30 -12.49 5.11 -5.16
C GLY A 30 -12.10 4.36 -3.89
N VAL A 31 -11.12 3.48 -4.04
CA VAL A 31 -10.51 2.69 -2.96
C VAL A 31 -9.13 3.27 -2.66
N LEU A 32 -8.87 3.51 -1.37
CA LEU A 32 -7.54 3.87 -0.89
C LEU A 32 -6.88 2.60 -0.37
N PHE A 33 -5.92 2.11 -1.14
CA PHE A 33 -5.12 0.95 -0.79
C PHE A 33 -3.83 1.43 -0.14
N TYR A 34 -3.47 0.93 1.04
CA TYR A 34 -2.23 1.28 1.71
C TYR A 34 -1.63 0.03 2.33
N ASP A 35 -0.47 -0.37 1.81
CA ASP A 35 0.07 -1.69 2.12
C ASP A 35 1.59 -1.78 1.96
N PHE A 36 2.19 -2.88 2.42
CA PHE A 36 3.60 -3.14 2.25
C PHE A 36 3.97 -3.28 0.76
N ALA A 37 4.98 -2.51 0.35
CA ALA A 37 5.53 -2.50 -1.00
C ALA A 37 6.64 -3.54 -1.21
N VAL A 38 7.19 -4.03 -0.10
CA VAL A 38 8.28 -5.02 -0.02
C VAL A 38 7.89 -6.08 1.00
N ASP A 39 8.41 -7.29 0.85
CA ASP A 39 8.22 -8.33 1.85
C ASP A 39 8.78 -7.89 3.20
N ASN A 40 8.16 -8.33 4.28
CA ASN A 40 8.70 -8.09 5.61
C ASN A 40 9.69 -9.21 5.96
N PRO A 41 11.01 -8.98 5.96
CA PRO A 41 11.99 -10.03 6.27
C PRO A 41 11.83 -10.57 7.70
N SER A 42 11.20 -9.81 8.60
CA SER A 42 10.92 -10.21 9.97
C SER A 42 9.61 -11.00 10.12
N ASN A 43 8.81 -11.15 9.06
CA ASN A 43 7.57 -11.92 9.09
C ASN A 43 7.27 -12.53 7.72
N ALA A 44 7.54 -13.84 7.57
CA ALA A 44 7.31 -14.58 6.33
C ALA A 44 5.83 -14.65 5.92
N ASP A 45 4.90 -14.40 6.85
CA ASP A 45 3.46 -14.34 6.60
C ASP A 45 3.01 -12.98 6.03
N VAL A 46 3.94 -12.09 5.67
CA VAL A 46 3.66 -10.78 5.09
C VAL A 46 4.39 -10.65 3.76
N ARG A 47 3.62 -10.84 2.68
CA ARG A 47 4.10 -10.62 1.31
C ARG A 47 3.74 -9.22 0.85
N GLY A 48 4.73 -8.51 0.30
CA GLY A 48 4.54 -7.20 -0.28
C GLY A 48 3.61 -7.28 -1.49
N VAL A 49 2.64 -6.37 -1.57
CA VAL A 49 1.71 -6.34 -2.70
C VAL A 49 2.32 -5.53 -3.84
N SER A 50 2.76 -6.24 -4.89
CA SER A 50 3.35 -5.62 -6.08
C SER A 50 2.34 -4.72 -6.82
N VAL A 51 2.82 -3.75 -7.61
CA VAL A 51 1.94 -2.89 -8.43
C VAL A 51 1.11 -3.74 -9.40
N ALA A 52 1.73 -4.79 -9.95
CA ALA A 52 1.06 -5.74 -10.82
C ALA A 52 -0.10 -6.43 -10.08
N ARG A 53 0.09 -6.82 -8.82
CA ARG A 53 -0.96 -7.43 -8.01
C ARG A 53 -2.10 -6.47 -7.70
N VAL A 54 -1.80 -5.22 -7.33
CA VAL A 54 -2.84 -4.18 -7.14
C VAL A 54 -3.67 -3.99 -8.42
N ARG A 55 -3.02 -3.95 -9.58
CA ARG A 55 -3.71 -3.83 -10.88
C ARG A 55 -4.54 -5.07 -11.21
N ALA A 56 -4.08 -6.27 -10.85
CA ALA A 56 -4.83 -7.52 -11.04
C ALA A 56 -6.06 -7.63 -10.12
N LEU A 57 -5.98 -7.06 -8.90
CA LEU A 57 -7.12 -7.01 -7.96
C LEU A 57 -8.22 -6.03 -8.43
N PHE A 58 -7.82 -4.93 -9.06
CA PHE A 58 -8.74 -3.88 -9.52
C PHE A 58 -8.53 -3.53 -11.00
N PRO A 59 -8.80 -4.45 -11.93
CA PRO A 59 -8.46 -4.28 -13.33
C PRO A 59 -9.25 -3.17 -14.01
N GLN A 60 -10.45 -2.84 -13.52
CA GLN A 60 -11.28 -1.75 -14.06
C GLN A 60 -10.95 -0.38 -13.46
N ALA A 61 -10.04 -0.29 -12.49
CA ALA A 61 -9.76 0.96 -11.80
C ALA A 61 -8.71 1.81 -12.52
N ARG A 62 -8.93 3.13 -12.56
CA ARG A 62 -7.83 4.06 -12.85
C ARG A 62 -6.91 4.11 -11.62
N CYS A 63 -5.71 3.57 -11.78
CA CYS A 63 -4.81 3.28 -10.67
C CYS A 63 -3.64 4.25 -10.63
N THR A 64 -3.54 5.02 -9.54
CA THR A 64 -2.37 5.85 -9.22
C THR A 64 -1.63 5.27 -8.03
N VAL A 65 -0.34 4.98 -8.16
CA VAL A 65 0.43 4.30 -7.13
C VAL A 65 1.66 5.10 -6.72
N ARG A 66 1.90 5.24 -5.40
CA ARG A 66 3.07 5.94 -4.85
C ARG A 66 3.62 5.21 -3.63
N ARG A 67 4.94 5.25 -3.45
CA ARG A 67 5.59 4.86 -2.18
C ARG A 67 5.73 6.09 -1.30
N LEU A 68 5.21 6.02 -0.08
CA LEU A 68 5.04 7.20 0.78
C LEU A 68 5.74 7.08 2.12
N THR A 69 5.79 5.88 2.71
CA THR A 69 6.18 5.74 4.12
C THR A 69 7.54 5.09 4.24
N LEU A 70 8.46 5.82 4.87
CA LEU A 70 9.75 5.32 5.32
C LEU A 70 9.57 4.07 6.20
N ALA A 71 10.50 3.12 6.09
CA ALA A 71 10.50 1.95 6.95
C ALA A 71 10.32 2.35 8.43
N PRO A 72 9.30 1.82 9.15
CA PRO A 72 9.01 2.25 10.52
C PRO A 72 10.21 2.19 11.48
N PRO A 73 11.11 1.17 11.42
CA PRO A 73 12.32 1.17 12.24
C PRO A 73 13.25 2.35 11.96
N LEU A 74 13.43 2.72 10.68
CA LEU A 74 14.27 3.85 10.27
C LEU A 74 13.65 5.19 10.66
N ALA A 75 12.33 5.33 10.50
CA ALA A 75 11.61 6.51 10.96
C ALA A 75 11.75 6.72 12.48
N ARG A 76 11.62 5.65 13.27
CA ARG A 76 11.82 5.69 14.73
C ARG A 76 13.25 6.02 15.12
N ALA A 77 14.24 5.44 14.44
CA ALA A 77 15.65 5.75 14.67
C ALA A 77 15.96 7.23 14.34
N ALA A 78 15.43 7.75 13.24
CA ALA A 78 15.59 9.15 12.85
C ALA A 78 14.92 10.11 13.86
N ALA A 79 13.71 9.78 14.32
CA ALA A 79 12.98 10.59 15.29
C ALA A 79 13.69 10.70 16.65
N ARG A 80 14.44 9.65 17.05
CA ARG A 80 15.27 9.67 18.26
C ARG A 80 16.44 10.66 18.17
N LEU A 81 16.93 10.93 16.96
CA LEU A 81 18.03 11.86 16.74
C LEU A 81 17.52 13.31 16.66
N HIS A 82 16.45 13.55 15.89
CA HIS A 82 15.87 14.88 15.73
C HIS A 82 14.45 14.81 15.16
N ALA A 83 13.54 15.68 15.63
CA ALA A 83 12.13 15.67 15.24
C ALA A 83 11.89 15.88 13.73
N GLY A 84 12.75 16.64 13.05
CA GLY A 84 12.66 16.89 11.59
C GLY A 84 13.28 15.79 10.72
N LEU A 85 14.08 14.89 11.31
CA LEU A 85 14.87 13.92 10.56
C LEU A 85 14.02 12.85 9.84
N PRO A 86 12.87 12.38 10.39
CA PRO A 86 11.97 11.49 9.66
C PRO A 86 11.44 12.09 8.35
N ALA A 87 11.04 13.36 8.36
CA ALA A 87 10.54 14.04 7.16
C ALA A 87 11.65 14.23 6.12
N TRP A 88 12.83 14.66 6.57
CA TRP A 88 14.00 14.84 5.71
C TRP A 88 14.46 13.52 5.08
N THR A 89 14.63 12.47 5.89
CA THR A 89 15.04 11.14 5.40
C THR A 89 14.00 10.55 4.45
N ASN A 90 12.71 10.71 4.73
CA ASN A 90 11.65 10.27 3.82
C ASN A 90 11.67 11.02 2.48
N ALA A 91 12.05 12.30 2.47
CA ALA A 91 12.17 13.11 1.26
C ALA A 91 13.41 12.74 0.42
N VAL A 92 14.57 12.57 1.07
CA VAL A 92 15.86 12.36 0.39
C VAL A 92 16.09 10.90 0.01
N LEU A 93 15.52 9.93 0.75
CA LEU A 93 15.78 8.51 0.56
C LEU A 93 14.49 7.75 0.15
N PRO A 94 13.97 7.97 -1.07
CA PRO A 94 12.72 7.34 -1.54
C PRO A 94 12.81 5.81 -1.66
N VAL A 95 14.03 5.26 -1.75
CA VAL A 95 14.30 3.81 -1.77
C VAL A 95 13.90 3.15 -0.45
N LEU A 96 14.00 3.87 0.68
CA LEU A 96 13.70 3.35 2.01
C LEU A 96 12.19 3.36 2.34
N ARG A 97 11.35 3.76 1.38
CA ARG A 97 9.90 3.75 1.54
C ARG A 97 9.36 2.33 1.34
N THR A 98 8.94 1.71 2.43
CA THR A 98 8.47 0.31 2.44
C THR A 98 6.97 0.17 2.29
N HIS A 99 6.19 1.27 2.41
CA HIS A 99 4.74 1.22 2.17
C HIS A 99 4.35 1.95 0.90
N ARG A 100 3.35 1.39 0.25
CA ARG A 100 2.73 1.88 -0.97
C ARG A 100 1.31 2.31 -0.67
N MET A 101 0.94 3.46 -1.21
CA MET A 101 -0.43 3.90 -1.35
C MET A 101 -0.85 3.76 -2.80
N ALA A 102 -1.99 3.16 -3.07
CA ALA A 102 -2.65 3.21 -4.36
C ALA A 102 -4.03 3.85 -4.22
N TRP A 103 -4.32 4.78 -5.12
CA TRP A 103 -5.62 5.38 -5.31
C TRP A 103 -6.26 4.77 -6.55
N LEU A 104 -7.39 4.09 -6.34
CA LEU A 104 -8.09 3.30 -7.34
C LEU A 104 -9.45 3.93 -7.61
N VAL A 105 -9.60 4.61 -8.74
CA VAL A 105 -10.83 5.35 -9.06
C VAL A 105 -11.72 4.52 -9.97
N LYS A 106 -13.00 4.46 -9.61
CA LYS A 106 -14.06 3.91 -10.45
C LYS A 106 -14.59 5.01 -11.35
N ASP A 107 -14.59 4.74 -12.65
CA ASP A 107 -15.17 5.67 -13.62
C ASP A 107 -16.66 5.91 -13.32
N ARG A 108 -17.18 7.04 -13.79
CA ARG A 108 -18.58 7.42 -13.61
C ARG A 108 -19.49 6.62 -14.55
#